data_AF-A0AB32TST3-F1
#
_entry.id   AF-A0AB32TST3-F1
#
_cell.length_a   1.000
_cell.length_b   1.000
_cell.length_c   1.000
_cell.angle_alpha   90.00
_cell.angle_beta   90.00
_cell.angle_gamma   90.00
#
_symmetry.space_group_name_H-M   'P 1'
#
loop_
_entity.id
_entity.type
_entity.pdbx_description
1 polymer ?
#
loop_
_entity_poly.entity_id
_entity_poly.type
_entity_poly.pdbx_seq_one_letter_code
_entity_poly.pdbx_strand_id
1 'polypeptide(L)'
;MSKEVSMEVTAKKSEFGCGKEVLPKDCLAVLEAAFKDFQAVICKMQGPGAITGDCLTKNERLLVLYYLEAVIMLKLVQRPGIVTHMTVEDWEGRSRIENGVCVAVKEHKVPLSHEQELWFDLYFNEVRPVMLQENHTGDDVAVDSFFVSSSGRSIYNPSNDLKRLHDKYSLPSVTCGDAQRAFEAAAQNLSEVERNVVAAERIYMRGTSSDPFLALSVLDQLAGKTLKRSSRVSSCETRVDEQTAYKTLVQFCPVTLEGPPPKRARRTELCGSEHERHCYDR
;
A
#
# COMPACT_ATOMS: atom_id res chain seq x y z
N MET A 1 44.95 -2.93 -32.46
CA MET A 1 44.82 -3.80 -31.28
C MET A 1 43.39 -3.68 -30.79
N SER A 2 42.51 -4.57 -31.26
CA SER A 2 41.09 -4.55 -30.92
C SER A 2 40.89 -5.30 -29.61
N LYS A 3 40.44 -4.59 -28.57
CA LYS A 3 40.03 -5.18 -27.30
C LYS A 3 38.61 -5.73 -27.48
N GLU A 4 38.48 -7.04 -27.60
CA GLU A 4 37.21 -7.75 -27.46
C GLU A 4 36.72 -7.56 -26.02
N VAL A 5 35.74 -6.69 -25.84
CA VAL A 5 34.97 -6.59 -24.60
C VAL A 5 33.85 -7.62 -24.72
N SER A 6 34.06 -8.77 -24.07
CA SER A 6 33.07 -9.81 -23.86
C SER A 6 31.85 -9.23 -23.12
N MET A 7 30.80 -8.90 -23.89
CA MET A 7 29.46 -8.66 -23.38
C MET A 7 28.89 -10.00 -22.88
N GLU A 8 29.31 -10.40 -21.68
CA GLU A 8 28.58 -11.40 -20.92
C GLU A 8 27.31 -10.74 -20.40
N VAL A 9 26.30 -10.68 -21.29
CA VAL A 9 24.94 -10.27 -20.95
C VAL A 9 24.42 -11.34 -19.99
N THR A 10 24.56 -11.07 -18.69
CA THR A 10 23.85 -11.77 -17.63
C THR A 10 22.35 -11.47 -17.79
N ALA A 11 21.72 -12.11 -18.77
CA ALA A 11 20.29 -12.29 -18.80
C ALA A 11 19.97 -13.21 -17.62
N LYS A 12 19.70 -12.61 -16.45
CA LYS A 12 19.01 -13.30 -15.35
C LYS A 12 17.71 -13.84 -15.94
N LYS A 13 17.71 -15.12 -16.30
CA LYS A 13 16.52 -15.85 -16.74
C LYS A 13 15.46 -15.65 -15.66
N SER A 14 14.31 -15.10 -16.04
CA SER A 14 13.11 -15.14 -15.21
C SER A 14 12.84 -16.60 -14.83
N GLU A 15 12.50 -16.85 -13.57
CA GLU A 15 12.11 -18.20 -13.09
C GLU A 15 10.86 -18.73 -13.80
N PHE A 16 10.10 -17.84 -14.44
CA PHE A 16 9.15 -18.20 -15.48
C PHE A 16 9.92 -18.71 -16.69
N GLY A 17 10.07 -20.04 -16.75
CA GLY A 17 10.68 -20.75 -17.87
C GLY A 17 10.14 -20.25 -19.21
N CYS A 18 11.02 -20.26 -20.22
CA CYS A 18 10.74 -19.84 -21.59
C CYS A 18 9.40 -20.43 -22.07
N GLY A 19 8.32 -19.64 -22.03
CA GLY A 19 7.00 -20.01 -22.57
C GLY A 19 5.80 -19.86 -21.64
N LYS A 20 5.95 -19.66 -20.32
CA LYS A 20 4.79 -19.27 -19.48
C LYS A 20 4.68 -17.76 -19.43
N GLU A 21 3.67 -17.22 -20.11
CA GLU A 21 3.29 -15.81 -20.02
C GLU A 21 2.85 -15.50 -18.59
N VAL A 22 3.47 -14.50 -17.97
CA VAL A 22 3.11 -14.03 -16.62
C VAL A 22 1.85 -13.19 -16.75
N LEU A 23 0.79 -13.54 -16.03
CA LEU A 23 -0.45 -12.79 -16.02
C LEU A 23 -0.46 -11.74 -14.90
N PRO A 24 -1.28 -10.67 -15.00
CA PRO A 24 -1.42 -9.68 -13.92
C PRO A 24 -1.69 -10.29 -12.55
N LYS A 25 -2.55 -11.31 -12.46
CA LYS A 25 -2.83 -12.04 -11.22
C LYS A 25 -1.59 -12.75 -10.65
N ASP A 26 -0.72 -13.29 -11.51
CA ASP A 26 0.49 -13.98 -11.08
C ASP A 26 1.47 -12.98 -10.46
N CYS A 27 1.46 -11.74 -10.96
CA CYS A 27 2.23 -10.63 -10.41
C CYS A 27 1.77 -10.23 -9.01
N LEU A 28 0.49 -10.41 -8.68
CA LEU A 28 -0.05 -10.05 -7.37
C LEU A 28 -0.05 -11.22 -6.37
N ALA A 29 0.34 -12.42 -6.79
CA ALA A 29 0.30 -13.62 -5.95
C ALA A 29 1.07 -13.44 -4.62
N VAL A 30 2.19 -12.72 -4.64
CA VAL A 30 2.97 -12.42 -3.41
C VAL A 30 2.23 -11.50 -2.45
N LEU A 31 1.49 -10.52 -2.97
CA LEU A 31 0.65 -9.64 -2.15
C LEU A 31 -0.54 -10.40 -1.56
N GLU A 32 -1.11 -11.34 -2.30
CA GLU A 32 -2.21 -12.18 -1.83
C GLU A 32 -1.75 -13.16 -0.74
N ALA A 33 -0.61 -13.82 -0.94
CA ALA A 33 -0.03 -14.73 0.04
C ALA A 33 0.37 -14.00 1.34
N ALA A 34 0.95 -12.81 1.22
CA ALA A 34 1.40 -12.01 2.36
C ALA A 34 0.27 -11.28 3.09
N PHE A 35 -0.90 -11.10 2.47
CA PHE A 35 -1.95 -10.21 2.98
C PHE A 35 -2.41 -10.58 4.38
N LYS A 36 -2.59 -11.86 4.69
CA LYS A 36 -3.07 -12.30 6.01
C LYS A 36 -2.11 -11.90 7.13
N ASP A 37 -0.80 -12.12 6.92
CA ASP A 37 0.21 -11.79 7.92
C ASP A 37 0.38 -10.26 8.03
N PHE A 38 0.39 -9.58 6.89
CA PHE A 38 0.43 -8.12 6.84
C PHE A 38 -0.76 -7.51 7.59
N GLN A 39 -1.97 -7.97 7.31
CA GLN A 39 -3.19 -7.53 7.97
C GLN A 39 -3.16 -7.81 9.48
N ALA A 40 -2.65 -8.96 9.90
CA ALA A 40 -2.49 -9.27 11.32
C ALA A 40 -1.55 -8.28 12.03
N VAL A 41 -0.48 -7.82 11.37
CA VAL A 41 0.41 -6.78 11.91
C VAL A 41 -0.26 -5.41 11.92
N ILE A 42 -0.90 -5.03 10.81
CA ILE A 42 -1.60 -3.75 10.68
C ILE A 42 -2.70 -3.61 11.74
N CYS A 43 -3.45 -4.68 12.02
CA CYS A 43 -4.48 -4.70 13.08
C CYS A 43 -3.91 -4.42 14.48
N LYS A 44 -2.65 -4.78 14.78
CA LYS A 44 -2.05 -4.49 16.08
C LYS A 44 -1.87 -3.00 16.32
N MET A 45 -1.67 -2.22 15.26
CA MET A 45 -1.47 -0.77 15.32
C MET A 45 -2.78 0.02 15.16
N GLN A 46 -3.94 -0.65 15.19
CA GLN A 46 -5.24 -0.01 15.01
C GLN A 46 -6.19 -0.32 16.16
N GLY A 47 -7.10 0.63 16.42
CA GLY A 47 -8.21 0.44 17.35
C GLY A 47 -7.84 0.56 18.84
N PRO A 48 -8.81 0.24 19.73
CA PRO A 48 -8.60 0.29 21.18
C PRO A 48 -7.50 -0.70 21.60
N GLY A 49 -6.48 -0.20 22.30
CA GLY A 49 -5.32 -1.02 22.68
C GLY A 49 -4.30 -1.23 21.57
N ALA A 50 -4.36 -0.43 20.50
CA ALA A 50 -3.31 -0.37 19.50
C ALA A 50 -1.93 -0.22 20.15
N ILE A 51 -0.98 -1.03 19.68
CA ILE A 51 0.43 -0.90 20.05
C ILE A 51 1.14 0.01 19.06
N THR A 52 2.17 0.68 19.54
CA THR A 52 3.07 1.49 18.73
C THR A 52 4.11 0.62 18.01
N GLY A 53 4.76 1.14 16.96
CA GLY A 53 5.67 0.35 16.13
C GLY A 53 6.92 -0.19 16.84
N ASP A 54 7.27 0.34 18.03
CA ASP A 54 8.38 -0.12 18.87
C ASP A 54 8.05 -1.44 19.56
N CYS A 55 6.76 -1.71 19.78
CA CYS A 55 6.24 -2.98 20.28
C CYS A 55 6.21 -4.08 19.21
N LEU A 56 6.33 -3.73 17.93
CA LEU A 56 6.46 -4.71 16.85
C LEU A 56 7.84 -5.37 16.86
N THR A 57 7.89 -6.64 16.48
CA THR A 57 9.16 -7.30 16.22
C THR A 57 9.79 -6.76 14.94
N LYS A 58 11.13 -6.88 14.81
CA LYS A 58 11.85 -6.46 13.61
C LYS A 58 11.30 -7.12 12.32
N ASN A 59 10.88 -8.38 12.39
CA ASN A 59 10.31 -9.10 11.25
C ASN A 59 8.93 -8.56 10.84
N GLU A 60 8.12 -8.10 11.80
CA GLU A 60 6.83 -7.48 11.51
C GLU A 60 7.01 -6.10 10.86
N ARG A 61 7.95 -5.29 11.40
CA ARG A 61 8.33 -4.01 10.79
C ARG A 61 8.80 -4.18 9.34
N LEU A 62 9.68 -5.16 9.09
CA LEU A 62 10.14 -5.50 7.75
C LEU A 62 9.02 -6.03 6.85
N LEU A 63 8.08 -6.81 7.38
CA LEU A 63 6.92 -7.27 6.59
C LEU A 63 6.07 -6.10 6.11
N VAL A 64 5.79 -5.11 6.98
CA VAL A 64 5.05 -3.90 6.60
C VAL A 64 5.80 -3.17 5.48
N LEU A 65 7.10 -2.91 5.66
CA LEU A 65 7.94 -2.27 4.64
C LEU A 65 7.86 -2.99 3.29
N TYR A 66 8.21 -4.28 3.26
CA TYR A 66 8.27 -5.07 2.02
C TYR A 66 6.91 -5.17 1.34
N TYR A 67 5.83 -5.28 2.11
CA TYR A 67 4.47 -5.32 1.57
C TYR A 67 4.10 -4.01 0.88
N LEU A 68 4.37 -2.86 1.50
CA LEU A 68 4.04 -1.55 0.91
C LEU A 68 4.90 -1.22 -0.31
N GLU A 69 6.18 -1.58 -0.30
CA GLU A 69 7.04 -1.50 -1.48
C GLU A 69 6.49 -2.35 -2.64
N ALA A 70 6.03 -3.57 -2.33
CA ALA A 70 5.41 -4.47 -3.31
C ALA A 70 4.07 -3.93 -3.83
N VAL A 71 3.28 -3.24 -3.00
CA VAL A 71 2.05 -2.56 -3.45
C VAL A 71 2.39 -1.53 -4.52
N ILE A 72 3.38 -0.67 -4.29
CA ILE A 72 3.83 0.31 -5.30
C ILE A 72 4.31 -0.40 -6.57
N MET A 73 5.25 -1.35 -6.43
CA MET A 73 5.92 -1.93 -7.59
C MET A 73 5.05 -2.89 -8.42
N LEU A 74 4.16 -3.65 -7.79
CA LEU A 74 3.41 -4.72 -8.43
C LEU A 74 1.92 -4.40 -8.60
N LYS A 75 1.25 -3.92 -7.55
CA LYS A 75 -0.19 -3.59 -7.64
C LYS A 75 -0.44 -2.27 -8.37
N LEU A 76 0.39 -1.26 -8.12
CA LEU A 76 0.32 0.04 -8.79
C LEU A 76 1.23 0.10 -10.03
N VAL A 77 1.94 -1.00 -10.33
CA VAL A 77 2.79 -1.19 -11.52
C VAL A 77 3.85 -0.07 -11.67
N GLN A 78 4.28 0.51 -10.55
CA GLN A 78 5.25 1.60 -10.52
C GLN A 78 6.69 1.10 -10.58
N ARG A 79 7.60 1.95 -11.06
CA ARG A 79 9.03 1.64 -11.07
C ARG A 79 9.60 1.61 -9.64
N PRO A 80 10.65 0.81 -9.37
CA PRO A 80 11.36 0.84 -8.09
C PRO A 80 11.89 2.25 -7.74
N GLY A 81 12.15 3.08 -8.75
CA GLY A 81 12.54 4.48 -8.60
C GLY A 81 11.54 5.32 -7.79
N ILE A 82 10.26 4.98 -7.81
CA ILE A 82 9.24 5.64 -6.98
C ILE A 82 9.51 5.37 -5.51
N VAL A 83 9.75 4.12 -5.14
CA VAL A 83 10.07 3.73 -3.75
C VAL A 83 11.35 4.41 -3.26
N THR A 84 12.40 4.47 -4.10
CA THR A 84 13.69 5.06 -3.70
C THR A 84 13.70 6.59 -3.69
N HIS A 85 12.73 7.25 -4.33
CA HIS A 85 12.70 8.71 -4.45
C HIS A 85 11.53 9.38 -3.73
N MET A 86 10.55 8.62 -3.25
CA MET A 86 9.47 9.15 -2.44
C MET A 86 10.04 9.74 -1.15
N THR A 87 9.74 11.01 -0.92
CA THR A 87 10.19 11.77 0.25
C THR A 87 9.08 11.92 1.29
N VAL A 88 9.47 12.35 2.49
CA VAL A 88 8.51 12.78 3.53
C VAL A 88 7.66 13.94 3.03
N GLU A 89 8.26 14.91 2.34
CA GLU A 89 7.55 16.06 1.76
C GLU A 89 6.49 15.61 0.74
N ASP A 90 6.81 14.64 -0.13
CA ASP A 90 5.83 14.08 -1.08
C ASP A 90 4.63 13.45 -0.37
N TRP A 91 4.88 12.74 0.74
CA TRP A 91 3.83 12.08 1.53
C TRP A 91 2.95 13.08 2.28
N GLU A 92 3.56 14.06 2.94
CA GLU A 92 2.84 15.10 3.67
C GLU A 92 2.08 16.04 2.72
N GLY A 93 2.62 16.27 1.52
CA GLY A 93 2.02 17.06 0.45
C GLY A 93 1.02 16.30 -0.44
N ARG A 94 0.62 15.08 -0.07
CA ARG A 94 -0.34 14.27 -0.84
C ARG A 94 -1.67 15.00 -1.04
N SER A 95 -2.27 14.81 -2.21
CA SER A 95 -3.53 15.46 -2.60
C SER A 95 -4.71 14.50 -2.52
N ARG A 96 -5.88 14.98 -2.09
CA ARG A 96 -7.11 14.19 -2.03
C ARG A 96 -7.67 13.94 -3.44
N ILE A 97 -8.10 12.71 -3.69
CA ILE A 97 -8.86 12.30 -4.88
C ILE A 97 -10.17 11.61 -4.41
N GLU A 98 -11.09 11.32 -5.32
CA GLU A 98 -12.46 10.84 -4.97
C GLU A 98 -12.46 9.64 -4.00
N ASN A 99 -11.53 8.69 -4.16
CA ASN A 99 -11.50 7.44 -3.40
C ASN A 99 -10.17 7.18 -2.67
N GLY A 100 -9.44 8.25 -2.32
CA GLY A 100 -8.21 8.17 -1.56
C GLY A 100 -7.32 9.38 -1.76
N VAL A 101 -6.03 9.14 -2.01
CA VAL A 101 -5.02 10.19 -2.19
C VAL A 101 -4.12 9.92 -3.38
N CYS A 102 -3.44 10.97 -3.83
CA CYS A 102 -2.41 10.90 -4.84
C CYS A 102 -1.14 11.54 -4.28
N VAL A 103 -0.06 10.76 -4.24
CA VAL A 103 1.29 11.21 -3.89
C VAL A 103 2.02 11.58 -5.18
N ALA A 104 2.59 12.79 -5.25
CA ALA A 104 3.42 13.17 -6.38
C ALA A 104 4.88 12.86 -6.04
N VAL A 105 5.53 12.00 -6.81
CA VAL A 105 6.96 11.67 -6.63
C VAL A 105 7.69 12.06 -7.89
N LYS A 106 8.46 13.15 -7.82
CA LYS A 106 9.08 13.80 -8.99
C LYS A 106 8.04 14.12 -10.07
N GLU A 107 8.02 13.36 -11.16
CA GLU A 107 7.16 13.57 -12.32
C GLU A 107 6.03 12.53 -12.41
N HIS A 108 5.92 11.67 -11.40
CA HIS A 108 4.97 10.56 -11.32
C HIS A 108 3.91 10.84 -10.26
N LYS A 109 2.71 10.31 -10.51
CA LYS A 109 1.58 10.36 -9.58
C LYS A 109 1.27 8.94 -9.13
N VAL A 110 1.23 8.72 -7.83
CA VAL A 110 0.95 7.42 -7.23
C VAL A 110 -0.41 7.50 -6.56
N PRO A 111 -1.49 7.03 -7.22
CA PRO A 111 -2.80 6.97 -6.60
C PRO A 111 -2.84 5.83 -5.57
N LEU A 112 -3.42 6.12 -4.41
CA LEU A 112 -3.66 5.19 -3.32
C LEU A 112 -5.13 5.25 -2.92
N SER A 113 -5.76 4.10 -2.72
CA SER A 113 -7.08 4.03 -2.11
C SER A 113 -7.03 4.49 -0.64
N HIS A 114 -8.18 4.82 -0.04
CA HIS A 114 -8.27 5.12 1.40
C HIS A 114 -7.64 4.03 2.30
N GLU A 115 -7.80 2.76 1.91
CA GLU A 115 -7.24 1.63 2.66
C GLU A 115 -5.71 1.59 2.53
N GLN A 116 -5.19 1.83 1.33
CA GLN A 116 -3.74 1.93 1.11
C GLN A 116 -3.17 3.15 1.84
N GLU A 117 -3.85 4.30 1.80
CA GLU A 117 -3.43 5.48 2.56
C GLU A 117 -3.25 5.16 4.04
N LEU A 118 -4.24 4.50 4.66
CA LEU A 118 -4.17 4.08 6.06
C LEU A 118 -2.94 3.21 6.35
N TRP A 119 -2.64 2.24 5.47
CA TRP A 119 -1.47 1.38 5.65
C TRP A 119 -0.15 2.16 5.57
N PHE A 120 -0.07 3.11 4.64
CA PHE A 120 1.09 3.97 4.48
C PHE A 120 1.23 4.95 5.64
N ASP A 121 0.12 5.50 6.17
CA ASP A 121 0.12 6.34 7.36
C ASP A 121 0.60 5.55 8.59
N LEU A 122 0.18 4.30 8.77
CA LEU A 122 0.67 3.46 9.87
C LEU A 122 2.16 3.16 9.74
N TYR A 123 2.64 2.89 8.52
CA TYR A 123 4.08 2.78 8.30
C TYR A 123 4.82 4.07 8.67
N PHE A 124 4.33 5.21 8.17
CA PHE A 124 4.96 6.51 8.35
C PHE A 124 5.01 6.95 9.82
N ASN A 125 3.92 6.76 10.55
CA ASN A 125 3.78 7.22 11.93
C ASN A 125 4.31 6.22 12.97
N GLU A 126 4.18 4.91 12.73
CA GLU A 126 4.49 3.89 13.74
C GLU A 126 5.78 3.13 13.43
N VAL A 127 5.94 2.64 12.20
CA VAL A 127 7.05 1.74 11.85
C VAL A 127 8.33 2.51 11.52
N ARG A 128 8.22 3.55 10.70
CA ARG A 128 9.34 4.35 10.20
C ARG A 128 10.14 5.03 11.31
N PRO A 129 9.55 5.68 12.33
CA PRO A 129 10.33 6.35 13.38
C PRO A 129 11.22 5.38 14.16
N VAL A 130 10.74 4.15 14.39
CA VAL A 130 11.50 3.12 15.09
C VAL A 130 12.66 2.63 14.23
N MET A 131 12.45 2.44 12.93
CA MET A 131 13.53 2.07 12.01
C MET A 131 14.60 3.17 11.89
N LEU A 132 14.22 4.45 11.96
CA LEU A 132 15.16 5.57 11.97
C LEU A 132 16.04 5.58 13.22
N GLN A 133 15.49 5.21 14.38
CA GLN A 133 16.23 5.14 15.65
C GLN A 133 17.24 3.97 15.70
N GLU A 134 17.09 2.94 14.86
CA GLU A 134 18.05 1.84 14.75
C GLU A 134 19.38 2.27 14.06
N ASN A 135 19.48 3.49 13.51
CA ASN A 135 20.72 4.00 12.93
C ASN A 135 21.71 4.44 14.01
N HIS A 136 22.61 3.55 14.39
CA HIS A 136 23.65 3.82 15.40
C HIS A 136 24.81 4.69 14.89
N THR A 137 24.93 4.87 13.57
CA THR A 137 26.14 5.43 12.95
C THR A 137 26.09 6.93 12.66
N GLY A 138 24.96 7.61 12.87
CA GLY A 138 24.83 9.07 12.84
C GLY A 138 25.00 9.77 11.47
N ASP A 139 25.83 9.22 10.57
CA ASP A 139 26.31 9.92 9.39
C ASP A 139 25.37 9.86 8.16
N ASP A 140 24.33 9.02 8.19
CA ASP A 140 23.47 8.80 7.01
C ASP A 140 22.03 8.40 7.42
N VAL A 141 21.43 9.20 8.30
CA VAL A 141 20.01 9.01 8.67
C VAL A 141 19.16 9.57 7.54
N ALA A 142 18.36 8.70 6.93
CA ALA A 142 17.50 9.04 5.80
C ALA A 142 16.22 9.77 6.21
N VAL A 143 16.37 10.87 6.95
CA VAL A 143 15.26 11.64 7.53
C VAL A 143 14.27 12.15 6.48
N ASP A 144 14.73 12.42 5.26
CA ASP A 144 13.88 12.93 4.17
C ASP A 144 13.27 11.81 3.32
N SER A 145 13.81 10.58 3.37
CA SER A 145 13.26 9.45 2.60
C SER A 145 12.00 8.91 3.26
N PHE A 146 10.95 8.66 2.48
CA PHE A 146 9.74 8.06 3.00
C PHE A 146 9.99 6.63 3.46
N PHE A 147 10.51 5.78 2.57
CA PHE A 147 10.91 4.42 2.92
C PHE A 147 12.34 4.38 3.46
N VAL A 148 12.49 3.72 4.62
CA VAL A 148 13.76 3.50 5.29
C VAL A 148 13.95 2.03 5.61
N SER A 149 15.19 1.57 5.49
CA SER A 149 15.60 0.21 5.84
C SER A 149 15.58 0.00 7.35
N SER A 150 15.66 -1.26 7.78
CA SER A 150 15.87 -1.61 9.21
C SER A 150 17.22 -1.17 9.81
N SER A 151 17.98 -0.32 9.12
CA SER A 151 19.17 0.36 9.65
C SER A 151 19.01 1.89 9.64
N GLY A 152 17.80 2.39 9.38
CA GLY A 152 17.48 3.83 9.30
C GLY A 152 18.07 4.56 8.10
N ARG A 153 18.56 3.83 7.10
CA ARG A 153 19.07 4.34 5.82
C ARG A 153 18.04 4.26 4.72
N SER A 154 18.15 5.11 3.69
CA SER A 154 17.27 5.11 2.52
C SER A 154 17.27 3.74 1.85
N ILE A 155 16.12 3.34 1.31
CA ILE A 155 16.05 2.14 0.48
C ILE A 155 16.82 2.37 -0.82
N TYR A 156 17.87 1.58 -1.04
CA TYR A 156 18.67 1.62 -2.27
C TYR A 156 18.18 0.63 -3.34
N ASN A 157 17.68 -0.54 -2.92
CA ASN A 157 17.29 -1.59 -3.86
C ASN A 157 15.99 -2.30 -3.42
N PRO A 158 14.82 -1.70 -3.72
CA PRO A 158 13.51 -2.28 -3.42
C PRO A 158 13.30 -3.66 -4.07
N SER A 159 13.99 -3.95 -5.17
CA SER A 159 13.87 -5.26 -5.84
C SER A 159 14.45 -6.40 -5.00
N ASN A 160 15.43 -6.13 -4.13
CA ASN A 160 15.94 -7.13 -3.18
C ASN A 160 14.91 -7.41 -2.07
N ASP A 161 14.23 -6.37 -1.61
CA ASP A 161 13.20 -6.48 -0.58
C ASP A 161 11.96 -7.21 -1.11
N LEU A 162 11.58 -6.90 -2.34
CA LEU A 162 10.57 -7.67 -3.07
C LEU A 162 10.97 -9.14 -3.24
N LYS A 163 12.24 -9.43 -3.57
CA LYS A 163 12.72 -10.81 -3.65
C LYS A 163 12.62 -11.52 -2.29
N ARG A 164 13.01 -10.87 -1.19
CA ARG A 164 12.88 -11.44 0.17
C ARG A 164 11.43 -11.75 0.51
N LEU A 165 10.48 -10.94 0.04
CA LEU A 165 9.06 -11.21 0.21
C LEU A 165 8.62 -12.47 -0.58
N HIS A 166 9.03 -12.62 -1.84
CA HIS A 166 8.77 -13.84 -2.63
C HIS A 166 9.37 -15.08 -1.97
N ASP A 167 10.64 -15.00 -1.54
CA ASP A 167 11.34 -16.10 -0.89
C ASP A 167 10.63 -16.50 0.43
N LYS A 168 10.13 -15.53 1.22
CA LYS A 168 9.37 -15.78 2.46
C LYS A 168 8.10 -16.61 2.23
N TYR A 169 7.41 -16.37 1.11
CA TYR A 169 6.18 -17.09 0.76
C TYR A 169 6.40 -18.23 -0.23
N SER A 170 7.65 -18.59 -0.52
CA SER A 170 8.01 -19.67 -1.46
C SER A 170 7.36 -19.52 -2.84
N LEU A 171 7.30 -18.29 -3.34
CA LEU A 171 6.71 -17.96 -4.64
C LEU A 171 7.80 -17.66 -5.67
N PRO A 172 7.55 -17.94 -6.96
CA PRO A 172 8.45 -17.51 -8.04
C PRO A 172 8.65 -16.00 -8.02
N SER A 173 9.87 -15.55 -8.27
CA SER A 173 10.20 -14.13 -8.27
C SER A 173 9.55 -13.42 -9.46
N VAL A 174 8.70 -12.43 -9.19
CA VAL A 174 8.17 -11.50 -10.19
C VAL A 174 8.87 -10.14 -10.02
N THR A 175 9.41 -9.60 -11.11
CA THR A 175 10.02 -8.26 -11.12
C THR A 175 8.99 -7.19 -11.52
N CYS A 176 9.27 -5.92 -11.21
CA CYS A 176 8.47 -4.80 -11.73
C CYS A 176 8.36 -4.81 -13.26
N GLY A 177 9.43 -5.22 -13.98
CA GLY A 177 9.39 -5.35 -15.43
C GLY A 177 8.52 -6.51 -15.93
N ASP A 178 8.34 -7.56 -15.13
CA ASP A 178 7.37 -8.63 -15.42
C ASP A 178 5.94 -8.14 -15.24
N ALA A 179 5.67 -7.44 -14.13
CA ALA A 179 4.37 -6.81 -13.88
C ALA A 179 3.99 -5.83 -14.98
N GLN A 180 4.88 -4.92 -15.36
CA GLN A 180 4.65 -3.98 -16.46
C GLN A 180 4.25 -4.70 -17.75
N ARG A 181 5.03 -5.70 -18.17
CA ARG A 181 4.71 -6.47 -19.39
C ARG A 181 3.39 -7.21 -19.30
N ALA A 182 3.09 -7.81 -18.15
CA ALA A 182 1.86 -8.55 -17.92
C ALA A 182 0.61 -7.65 -18.00
N PHE A 183 0.65 -6.48 -17.35
CA PHE A 183 -0.45 -5.52 -17.37
C PHE A 183 -0.59 -4.85 -18.73
N GLU A 184 0.50 -4.52 -19.43
CA GLU A 184 0.46 -3.98 -20.80
C GLU A 184 -0.14 -4.98 -21.79
N ALA A 185 0.25 -6.25 -21.72
CA ALA A 185 -0.29 -7.32 -22.56
C ALA A 185 -1.80 -7.50 -22.31
N ALA A 186 -2.22 -7.52 -21.04
CA ALA A 186 -3.62 -7.64 -20.66
C ALA A 186 -4.45 -6.42 -21.07
N ALA A 187 -3.85 -5.22 -21.12
CA ALA A 187 -4.52 -3.99 -21.51
C ALA A 187 -4.78 -3.87 -23.01
N GLN A 188 -4.18 -4.72 -23.88
CA GLN A 188 -4.28 -4.57 -25.34
C GLN A 188 -5.71 -4.50 -25.89
N ASN A 189 -6.67 -5.12 -25.20
CA ASN A 189 -8.08 -5.16 -25.59
C ASN A 189 -8.94 -4.06 -24.93
N LEU A 190 -8.35 -3.17 -24.13
CA LEU A 190 -9.05 -2.06 -23.48
C LEU A 190 -9.13 -0.83 -24.40
N SER A 191 -9.97 0.14 -24.01
CA SER A 191 -10.07 1.42 -24.71
C SER A 191 -8.72 2.15 -24.74
N GLU A 192 -8.53 3.08 -25.67
CA GLU A 192 -7.31 3.88 -25.74
C GLU A 192 -7.05 4.65 -24.44
N VAL A 193 -8.09 5.17 -23.79
CA VAL A 193 -7.95 5.88 -22.50
C VAL A 193 -7.43 4.93 -21.43
N GLU A 194 -8.01 3.74 -21.29
CA GLU A 194 -7.58 2.75 -20.28
C GLU A 194 -6.17 2.22 -20.56
N ARG A 195 -5.85 1.93 -21.83
CA ARG A 195 -4.49 1.55 -22.24
C ARG A 195 -3.50 2.65 -21.95
N ASN A 196 -3.85 3.90 -22.22
CA ASN A 196 -3.01 5.04 -21.91
C ASN A 196 -2.84 5.22 -20.41
N VAL A 197 -3.81 4.88 -19.58
CA VAL A 197 -3.63 4.92 -18.12
C VAL A 197 -2.64 3.84 -17.67
N VAL A 198 -2.78 2.60 -18.16
CA VAL A 198 -1.82 1.50 -17.86
C VAL A 198 -0.41 1.83 -18.39
N ALA A 199 -0.32 2.45 -19.57
CA ALA A 199 0.95 2.83 -20.18
C ALA A 199 1.53 4.16 -19.65
N ALA A 200 0.71 5.11 -19.21
CA ALA A 200 1.14 6.43 -18.72
C ALA A 200 1.86 6.32 -17.38
N GLU A 201 1.66 5.23 -16.63
CA GLU A 201 2.54 4.88 -15.51
C GLU A 201 4.01 4.69 -15.96
N ARG A 202 4.29 4.54 -17.27
CA ARG A 202 5.65 4.61 -17.82
C ARG A 202 6.18 6.02 -18.04
N ILE A 203 5.33 7.02 -18.27
CA ILE A 203 5.75 8.27 -18.91
C ILE A 203 5.61 9.41 -17.92
N TYR A 204 4.52 10.14 -17.86
CA TYR A 204 4.49 11.40 -17.13
C TYR A 204 3.03 11.68 -16.85
N MET A 205 2.57 11.61 -15.61
CA MET A 205 1.26 12.20 -15.26
C MET A 205 1.36 13.72 -15.09
N ARG A 206 2.35 14.36 -15.76
CA ARG A 206 2.41 15.80 -15.99
C ARG A 206 1.67 16.12 -17.28
N GLY A 207 0.37 16.38 -17.17
CA GLY A 207 -0.43 16.98 -18.25
C GLY A 207 -1.41 16.05 -18.93
N THR A 208 -1.35 14.74 -18.71
CA THR A 208 -2.50 13.89 -19.02
C THR A 208 -3.60 14.24 -18.00
N SER A 209 -4.76 14.66 -18.49
CA SER A 209 -5.98 14.86 -17.67
C SER A 209 -6.54 13.53 -17.13
N SER A 210 -5.75 12.46 -17.19
CA SER A 210 -6.14 11.11 -16.83
C SER A 210 -6.39 11.05 -15.34
N ASP A 211 -7.60 10.61 -14.99
CA ASP A 211 -8.05 10.44 -13.62
C ASP A 211 -7.19 9.38 -12.90
N PRO A 212 -6.45 9.73 -11.83
CA PRO A 212 -5.69 8.76 -11.06
C PRO A 212 -6.54 7.62 -10.50
N PHE A 213 -7.84 7.84 -10.28
CA PHE A 213 -8.76 6.80 -9.83
C PHE A 213 -9.08 5.78 -10.93
N LEU A 214 -9.21 6.23 -12.19
CA LEU A 214 -9.36 5.33 -13.33
C LEU A 214 -8.20 4.33 -13.41
N ALA A 215 -6.98 4.75 -13.06
CA ALA A 215 -5.82 3.87 -13.01
C ALA A 215 -5.99 2.71 -12.03
N LEU A 216 -6.37 3.02 -10.79
CA LEU A 216 -6.62 1.99 -9.78
C LEU A 216 -7.71 1.00 -10.23
N SER A 217 -8.81 1.52 -10.79
CA SER A 217 -9.92 0.67 -11.26
C SER A 217 -9.49 -0.26 -12.40
N VAL A 218 -8.75 0.25 -13.39
CA VAL A 218 -8.29 -0.55 -14.54
C VAL A 218 -7.30 -1.62 -14.09
N LEU A 219 -6.35 -1.27 -13.21
CA LEU A 219 -5.38 -2.23 -12.67
C LEU A 219 -6.08 -3.34 -11.87
N ASP A 220 -7.05 -3.01 -11.02
CA ASP A 220 -7.80 -4.03 -10.28
C ASP A 220 -8.63 -4.92 -11.22
N GLN A 221 -9.25 -4.36 -12.26
CA GLN A 221 -9.97 -5.12 -13.29
C GLN A 221 -9.03 -6.10 -14.02
N LEU A 222 -7.86 -5.64 -14.48
CA LEU A 222 -6.88 -6.46 -15.18
C LEU A 222 -6.30 -7.58 -14.29
N ALA A 223 -6.18 -7.33 -12.99
CA ALA A 223 -5.80 -8.33 -12.01
C ALA A 223 -6.89 -9.37 -11.72
N GLY A 224 -8.07 -9.24 -12.33
CA GLY A 224 -9.22 -10.14 -12.09
C GLY A 224 -9.95 -9.85 -10.78
N LYS A 225 -9.65 -8.73 -10.11
CA LYS A 225 -10.44 -8.27 -8.96
C LYS A 225 -11.70 -7.63 -9.50
N THR A 226 -12.83 -8.33 -9.35
CA THR A 226 -14.13 -7.68 -9.55
C THR A 226 -14.23 -6.51 -8.60
N LEU A 227 -14.73 -5.37 -9.09
CA LEU A 227 -15.04 -4.18 -8.32
C LEU A 227 -16.08 -4.52 -7.25
N LYS A 228 -15.66 -5.22 -6.19
CA LYS A 228 -16.45 -5.41 -4.99
C LYS A 228 -16.48 -4.03 -4.35
N ARG A 229 -17.49 -3.27 -4.78
CA ARG A 229 -17.99 -2.02 -4.21
C ARG A 229 -17.68 -2.01 -2.71
N SER A 230 -16.58 -1.35 -2.35
CA SER A 230 -16.09 -1.07 -1.01
C SER A 230 -16.78 -1.92 0.07
N SER A 231 -16.55 -3.24 0.06
CA SER A 231 -17.16 -4.11 1.04
C SER A 231 -16.43 -3.86 2.34
N ARG A 232 -17.03 -2.95 3.13
CA ARG A 232 -16.78 -2.64 4.55
C ARG A 232 -15.33 -2.74 4.94
N VAL A 233 -14.74 -1.58 5.28
CA VAL A 233 -13.62 -1.43 6.21
C VAL A 233 -13.46 -2.74 6.95
N SER A 234 -12.43 -3.50 6.59
CA SER A 234 -12.14 -4.78 7.21
C SER A 234 -11.75 -4.44 8.64
N SER A 235 -12.75 -4.11 9.46
CA SER A 235 -12.58 -3.86 10.85
C SER A 235 -12.11 -5.19 11.35
N CYS A 236 -10.87 -5.22 11.83
CA CYS A 236 -10.49 -6.20 12.82
C CYS A 236 -11.68 -6.27 13.79
N GLU A 237 -12.40 -7.39 13.81
CA GLU A 237 -13.50 -7.63 14.75
C GLU A 237 -12.86 -7.78 16.14
N THR A 238 -12.24 -6.72 16.63
CA THR A 238 -11.98 -6.52 18.03
C THR A 238 -13.33 -6.15 18.58
N ARG A 239 -14.04 -7.13 19.16
CA ARG A 239 -15.31 -6.93 19.87
C ARG A 239 -15.12 -5.75 20.82
N VAL A 240 -15.63 -4.59 20.45
CA VAL A 240 -15.57 -3.39 21.29
C VAL A 240 -16.55 -3.67 22.41
N ASP A 241 -16.13 -3.66 23.68
CA ASP A 241 -17.09 -3.86 24.76
C ASP A 241 -18.14 -2.73 24.78
N GLU A 242 -19.34 -3.03 25.28
CA GLU A 242 -20.49 -2.11 25.32
C GLU A 242 -20.16 -0.74 25.94
N GLN A 243 -19.27 -0.71 26.94
CA GLN A 243 -18.92 0.51 27.67
C GLN A 243 -17.97 1.39 26.86
N THR A 244 -17.02 0.80 26.14
CA THR A 244 -16.14 1.49 25.21
C THR A 244 -16.93 2.05 24.02
N ALA A 245 -17.85 1.26 23.45
CA ALA A 245 -18.73 1.70 22.36
C ALA A 245 -19.58 2.92 22.76
N TYR A 246 -20.13 2.92 23.98
CA TYR A 246 -20.91 4.04 24.51
C TYR A 246 -20.07 5.30 24.73
N LYS A 247 -18.87 5.18 25.33
CA LYS A 247 -17.96 6.32 25.54
C LYS A 247 -17.58 6.98 24.22
N THR A 248 -17.26 6.19 23.19
CA THR A 248 -16.99 6.68 21.84
C THR A 248 -18.20 7.43 21.28
N LEU A 249 -19.42 6.88 21.42
CA LEU A 249 -20.62 7.56 20.93
C LEU A 249 -20.81 8.92 21.58
N VAL A 250 -20.72 9.01 22.91
CA VAL A 250 -20.92 10.26 23.65
C VAL A 250 -19.85 11.29 23.32
N GLN A 251 -18.60 10.86 23.08
CA GLN A 251 -17.51 11.75 22.70
C GLN A 251 -17.73 12.40 21.33
N PHE A 252 -18.20 11.63 20.34
CA PHE A 252 -18.40 12.12 18.96
C PHE A 252 -19.80 12.69 18.70
N CYS A 253 -20.78 12.27 19.48
CA CYS A 253 -22.18 12.71 19.43
C CYS A 253 -22.62 13.13 20.84
N PRO A 254 -22.11 14.25 21.37
CA PRO A 254 -22.47 14.73 22.70
C PRO A 254 -23.97 14.99 22.77
N VAL A 255 -24.63 14.36 23.75
CA VAL A 255 -26.07 14.51 23.97
C VAL A 255 -26.35 15.93 24.45
N THR A 256 -27.15 16.67 23.70
CA THR A 256 -27.62 18.01 24.05
C THR A 256 -29.15 18.02 23.99
N LEU A 257 -29.81 18.79 24.87
CA LEU A 257 -31.27 18.82 24.98
C LEU A 257 -31.97 19.22 23.67
N GLU A 258 -31.34 20.10 22.89
CA GLU A 258 -31.87 20.67 21.64
C GLU A 258 -31.18 20.07 20.39
N GLY A 259 -30.24 19.13 20.58
CA GLY A 259 -29.44 18.59 19.49
C GLY A 259 -30.20 17.51 18.71
N PRO A 260 -30.04 17.45 17.38
CA PRO A 260 -30.60 16.36 16.61
C PRO A 260 -29.93 15.03 17.03
N PRO A 261 -30.70 13.94 17.19
CA PRO A 261 -30.14 12.65 17.55
C PRO A 261 -29.20 12.14 16.43
N PRO A 262 -28.10 11.45 16.79
CA PRO A 262 -27.18 10.92 15.80
C PRO A 262 -27.88 9.88 14.91
N LYS A 263 -27.73 10.06 13.58
CA LYS A 263 -28.30 9.14 12.58
C LYS A 263 -27.76 7.73 12.78
N ARG A 264 -28.59 6.71 12.53
CA ARG A 264 -28.23 5.30 12.67
C ARG A 264 -26.90 4.94 11.98
N ALA A 265 -26.69 5.41 10.74
CA ALA A 265 -25.45 5.17 10.00
C ALA A 265 -24.21 5.62 10.79
N ARG A 266 -24.28 6.79 11.45
CA ARG A 266 -23.21 7.33 12.26
C ARG A 266 -23.00 6.54 13.55
N ARG A 267 -24.08 6.06 14.19
CA ARG A 267 -23.98 5.18 15.37
C ARG A 267 -23.34 3.84 15.04
N THR A 268 -23.74 3.24 13.91
CA THR A 268 -23.15 1.97 13.44
C THR A 268 -21.66 2.13 13.09
N GLU A 269 -21.28 3.28 12.52
CA GLU A 269 -19.88 3.61 12.24
C GLU A 269 -19.03 3.73 13.52
N LEU A 270 -19.57 4.38 14.56
CA LEU A 270 -18.83 4.65 15.81
C LEU A 270 -18.82 3.47 16.79
N CYS A 271 -19.91 2.71 16.87
CA CYS A 271 -20.14 1.70 17.91
C CYS A 271 -20.20 0.27 17.37
N GLY A 272 -20.21 0.08 16.06
CA GLY A 272 -20.52 -1.20 15.44
C GLY A 272 -22.03 -1.52 15.42
N SER A 273 -22.44 -2.43 14.54
CA SER A 273 -23.85 -2.81 14.38
C SER A 273 -24.44 -3.54 15.58
N GLU A 274 -23.58 -4.14 16.40
CA GLU A 274 -23.92 -4.90 17.61
C GLU A 274 -24.30 -3.99 18.79
N HIS A 275 -23.63 -2.83 18.94
CA HIS A 275 -23.86 -1.92 20.07
C HIS A 275 -24.64 -0.65 19.71
N GLU A 276 -24.95 -0.38 18.43
CA GLU A 276 -25.62 0.87 18.03
C GLU A 276 -26.95 1.11 18.74
N ARG A 277 -27.74 0.04 18.96
CA ARG A 277 -29.02 0.11 19.68
C ARG A 277 -28.79 0.27 21.18
N HIS A 278 -27.93 -0.55 21.76
CA HIS A 278 -27.59 -0.48 23.18
C HIS A 278 -27.09 0.92 23.59
N CYS A 279 -26.24 1.54 22.78
CA CYS A 279 -25.70 2.87 23.07
C CYS A 279 -26.74 3.99 22.87
N TYR A 280 -27.79 3.76 22.08
CA TYR A 280 -28.84 4.74 21.82
C TYR A 280 -29.98 4.69 22.85
N ASP A 281 -30.28 3.51 23.38
CA ASP A 281 -31.37 3.29 24.34
C ASP A 281 -30.95 3.54 25.81
N ARG A 282 -29.69 3.91 26.06
CA ARG A 282 -29.11 4.16 27.39
C ARG A 282 -29.21 5.63 27.78
#